data_AF-A0A1G1IWY5-F1
#
_entry.id   AF-A0A1G1IWY5-F1
#
_cell.length_a   1.000
_cell.length_b   1.000
_cell.length_c   1.000
_cell.angle_alpha   90.00
_cell.angle_beta   90.00
_cell.angle_gamma   90.00
#
_symmetry.space_group_name_H-M   'P 1'
#
loop_
_entity.id
_entity.type
_entity.pdbx_description
1 polymer ?
#
loop_
_entity_poly.entity_id
_entity_poly.type
_entity_poly.pdbx_seq_one_letter_code
_entity_poly.pdbx_strand_id
1 'polypeptide(L)'
;MEPPFEKLEGVLEVVSGYTGGHKENPTYEEVCSGKTGHLEAIQVTYDASKVSFSQVLEIFWQNVDPTDDGGQFVDRGSQYRTGIYYNNEEERVLAEESKKQLMSTKRFAKPIVTGI
;
A
#
# COMPACT_ATOMS: atom_id res chain seq x y z
N MET A 1 7.74 6.12 0.02
CA MET A 1 6.47 5.77 0.70
C MET A 1 6.55 5.94 2.21
N GLU A 2 7.69 5.70 2.87
CA GLU A 2 7.81 5.74 4.35
C GLU A 2 7.61 7.12 5.03
N PRO A 3 8.24 8.22 4.56
CA PRO A 3 8.27 9.48 5.33
C PRO A 3 6.90 10.11 5.67
N PRO A 4 5.85 9.99 4.84
CA PRO A 4 4.50 10.41 5.19
C PRO A 4 3.94 9.72 6.44
N PHE A 5 4.25 8.44 6.66
CA PHE A 5 3.73 7.68 7.80
C PHE A 5 4.54 7.93 9.08
N GLU A 6 5.87 8.06 8.98
CA GLU A 6 6.72 8.35 10.14
C GLU A 6 6.38 9.67 10.84
N LYS A 7 5.80 10.63 10.10
CA LYS A 7 5.39 11.94 10.61
C LYS A 7 3.98 11.95 11.20
N LEU A 8 3.23 10.87 11.05
CA LEU A 8 1.85 10.78 11.51
C LEU A 8 1.83 10.53 13.01
N GLU A 9 1.18 11.42 13.76
CA GLU A 9 1.01 11.23 15.20
C GLU A 9 0.26 9.92 15.49
N GLY A 10 0.84 9.10 16.36
CA GLY A 10 0.32 7.77 16.68
C GLY A 10 0.98 6.63 15.91
N VAL A 11 1.74 6.90 14.84
CA VAL A 11 2.61 5.87 14.23
C VAL A 11 3.81 5.63 15.14
N LEU A 12 4.08 4.37 15.41
CA LEU A 12 5.16 3.91 16.30
C LEU A 12 6.37 3.45 15.50
N GLU A 13 6.13 2.79 14.36
CA GLU A 13 7.18 2.21 13.52
C GLU A 13 6.70 2.08 12.08
N VAL A 14 7.63 2.27 11.13
CA VAL A 14 7.43 1.99 9.71
C VAL A 14 8.60 1.14 9.25
N VAL A 15 8.33 -0.03 8.70
CA VAL A 15 9.36 -0.99 8.26
C VAL A 15 9.18 -1.31 6.78
N SER A 16 10.18 -1.02 5.97
CA SER A 16 10.23 -1.43 4.56
C SER A 16 10.48 -2.94 4.40
N GLY A 17 9.83 -3.54 3.42
CA GLY A 17 9.97 -4.95 3.11
C GLY A 17 9.23 -5.37 1.84
N TYR A 18 9.00 -6.67 1.71
CA TYR A 18 8.37 -7.28 0.53
C TYR A 18 7.23 -8.20 0.94
N THR A 19 6.10 -8.12 0.24
CA THR A 19 4.93 -8.98 0.53
C THR A 19 4.07 -9.23 -0.71
N GLY A 20 3.08 -10.12 -0.59
CA GLY A 20 2.13 -10.45 -1.65
C GLY A 20 2.64 -11.42 -2.74
N GLY A 21 3.91 -11.80 -2.69
CA GLY A 21 4.50 -12.80 -3.57
C GLY A 21 4.50 -14.21 -2.99
N HIS A 22 5.13 -15.14 -3.71
CA HIS A 22 5.13 -16.57 -3.38
C HIS A 22 6.49 -17.09 -2.89
N LYS A 23 7.56 -16.31 -3.05
CA LYS A 23 8.91 -16.71 -2.63
C LYS A 23 9.09 -16.42 -1.14
N GLU A 24 9.38 -17.44 -0.34
CA GLU A 24 9.75 -17.23 1.07
C GLU A 24 11.12 -16.54 1.18
N ASN A 25 11.24 -15.59 2.12
CA ASN A 25 12.46 -14.84 2.44
C ASN A 25 13.23 -14.33 1.19
N PRO A 26 12.59 -13.53 0.33
CA PRO A 26 13.22 -13.06 -0.90
C PRO A 26 14.34 -12.05 -0.59
N THR A 27 15.39 -12.07 -1.40
CA THR A 27 16.40 -11.00 -1.44
C THR A 27 15.94 -9.82 -2.30
N TYR A 28 16.56 -8.66 -2.14
CA TYR A 28 16.28 -7.49 -2.96
C TYR A 28 16.43 -7.79 -4.46
N GLU A 29 17.54 -8.45 -4.84
CA GLU A 29 17.83 -8.78 -6.24
C GLU A 29 16.77 -9.71 -6.84
N GLU A 30 16.27 -10.67 -6.05
CA GLU A 30 15.18 -11.55 -6.48
C GLU A 30 13.87 -10.77 -6.70
N VAL A 31 13.54 -9.82 -5.83
CA VAL A 31 12.34 -8.97 -6.00
C VAL A 31 12.49 -8.04 -7.20
N CYS A 32 13.64 -7.40 -7.37
CA CYS A 32 13.92 -6.54 -8.52
C CYS A 32 13.85 -7.29 -9.86
N SER A 33 14.07 -8.61 -9.87
CA SER A 33 13.87 -9.42 -11.07
C SER A 33 12.41 -9.53 -11.51
N GLY A 34 11.45 -9.14 -10.65
CA GLY A 34 10.01 -9.24 -10.87
C GLY A 34 9.44 -10.66 -10.77
N LYS A 35 10.28 -11.68 -10.54
CA LYS A 35 9.88 -13.09 -10.60
C LYS A 35 9.24 -13.62 -9.33
N THR A 36 9.45 -12.97 -8.19
CA THR A 36 8.94 -13.44 -6.89
C THR A 36 7.46 -13.15 -6.67
N GLY A 37 6.88 -12.27 -7.50
CA GLY A 37 5.53 -11.75 -7.34
C GLY A 37 5.35 -10.80 -6.16
N HIS A 38 6.41 -10.52 -5.39
CA HIS A 38 6.33 -9.58 -4.28
C HIS A 38 6.22 -8.14 -4.78
N LEU A 39 5.53 -7.33 -3.99
CA LEU A 39 5.53 -5.88 -4.06
C LEU A 39 6.47 -5.33 -2.99
N GLU A 40 7.08 -4.19 -3.27
CA GLU A 40 7.64 -3.35 -2.22
C GLU A 40 6.51 -2.81 -1.35
N ALA A 41 6.64 -2.98 -0.05
CA ALA A 41 5.62 -2.60 0.91
C ALA A 41 6.26 -2.02 2.16
N ILE A 42 5.45 -1.29 2.92
CA ILE A 42 5.78 -0.86 4.27
C ILE A 42 4.81 -1.52 5.24
N GLN A 43 5.33 -1.98 6.37
CA GLN A 43 4.52 -2.35 7.53
C GLN A 43 4.44 -1.12 8.44
N VAL A 44 3.22 -0.68 8.76
CA VAL A 44 2.98 0.47 9.63
C VAL A 44 2.43 -0.04 10.96
N THR A 45 3.22 0.12 12.03
CA THR A 45 2.78 -0.16 13.40
C THR A 45 2.33 1.15 14.04
N TYR A 46 1.11 1.18 14.58
CA TYR A 46 0.52 2.40 15.13
C TYR A 46 -0.32 2.15 16.39
N ASP A 47 -0.50 3.21 17.19
CA ASP A 47 -1.38 3.26 18.34
C ASP A 47 -2.82 3.58 17.88
N ALA A 48 -3.68 2.56 17.89
CA ALA A 48 -5.07 2.67 17.45
C ALA A 48 -5.91 3.66 18.28
N SER A 49 -5.43 4.11 19.46
CA SER A 49 -6.10 5.15 20.24
C SER A 49 -5.83 6.58 19.71
N LYS A 50 -4.79 6.74 18.87
CA LYS A 50 -4.35 8.03 18.32
C LYS A 50 -4.60 8.15 16.83
N VAL A 51 -4.44 7.06 16.11
CA VAL A 51 -4.65 7.01 14.66
C VAL A 51 -5.42 5.76 14.25
N SER A 52 -6.41 5.96 13.40
CA SER A 52 -7.25 4.90 12.86
C SER A 52 -6.67 4.33 11.56
N PHE A 53 -7.04 3.08 11.25
CA PHE A 53 -6.67 2.46 9.98
C PHE A 53 -7.16 3.29 8.77
N SER A 54 -8.35 3.89 8.86
CA SER A 54 -8.87 4.78 7.80
C SER A 54 -7.99 6.00 7.53
N GLN A 55 -7.35 6.57 8.56
CA GLN A 55 -6.39 7.67 8.37
C GLN A 55 -5.10 7.18 7.73
N VAL A 56 -4.64 5.97 8.09
CA VAL A 56 -3.50 5.32 7.43
C VAL A 56 -3.80 5.11 5.93
N LEU A 57 -5.01 4.64 5.60
CA LEU A 57 -5.47 4.49 4.21
C LEU A 57 -5.56 5.83 3.48
N GLU A 58 -6.05 6.88 4.12
CA GLU A 58 -6.11 8.22 3.52
C GLU A 58 -4.71 8.71 3.10
N ILE A 59 -3.72 8.56 3.98
CA ILE A 59 -2.33 8.92 3.68
C ILE A 59 -1.79 8.05 2.55
N PHE A 60 -2.08 6.75 2.54
CA PHE A 60 -1.71 5.87 1.43
C PHE A 60 -2.24 6.41 0.09
N TRP A 61 -3.54 6.71 -0.03
CA TRP A 61 -4.16 7.19 -1.27
C TRP A 61 -3.62 8.55 -1.75
N GLN A 62 -3.13 9.39 -0.84
CA GLN A 62 -2.53 10.68 -1.18
C GLN A 62 -1.10 10.54 -1.75
N ASN A 63 -0.44 9.40 -1.55
CA ASN A 63 0.98 9.22 -1.86
C ASN A 63 1.25 8.22 -3.01
N VAL A 64 0.21 7.71 -3.66
CA VAL A 64 0.31 6.75 -4.78
C VAL A 64 -0.51 7.22 -5.98
N ASP A 65 -0.16 6.74 -7.19
CA ASP A 65 -1.06 6.69 -8.33
C ASP A 65 -1.80 5.34 -8.31
N PRO A 66 -3.07 5.30 -7.86
CA PRO A 66 -3.81 4.06 -7.71
C PRO A 66 -4.35 3.51 -9.05
N THR A 67 -4.05 4.18 -10.17
CA THR A 67 -4.51 3.81 -11.52
C THR A 67 -3.42 3.22 -12.40
N ASP A 68 -2.16 3.22 -11.93
CA ASP A 68 -1.02 2.70 -12.67
C ASP A 68 -0.73 1.25 -12.29
N ASP A 69 -0.97 0.36 -13.26
CA ASP A 69 -0.69 -1.07 -13.20
C ASP A 69 0.81 -1.39 -13.43
N GLY A 70 1.57 -0.51 -14.08
CA GLY A 70 2.93 -0.84 -14.49
C GLY A 70 4.04 -0.33 -13.57
N GLY A 71 3.68 0.27 -12.42
CA GLY A 71 4.61 0.82 -11.43
C GLY A 71 4.09 2.10 -10.78
N GLN A 72 4.96 2.83 -10.06
CA GLN A 72 4.64 4.10 -9.42
C GLN A 72 5.60 5.19 -9.89
N PHE A 73 5.04 6.26 -10.48
CA PHE A 73 5.80 7.42 -10.93
C PHE A 73 6.97 7.04 -11.86
N VAL A 74 8.21 7.25 -11.42
CA VAL A 74 9.44 6.90 -12.18
C VAL A 74 9.84 5.43 -12.03
N ASP A 75 9.34 4.75 -11.01
CA ASP A 75 9.66 3.36 -10.69
C ASP A 75 8.72 2.42 -11.45
N ARG A 76 9.28 1.54 -12.27
CA ARG A 76 8.53 0.66 -13.18
C ARG A 76 8.80 -0.81 -12.87
N GLY A 77 7.76 -1.63 -12.94
CA GLY A 77 7.84 -3.06 -12.64
C GLY A 77 6.69 -3.52 -11.75
N SER A 78 6.42 -4.82 -11.79
CA SER A 78 5.33 -5.43 -11.04
C SER A 78 5.45 -5.26 -9.52
N GLN A 79 6.68 -5.16 -9.02
CA GLN A 79 7.02 -4.96 -7.62
C GLN A 79 6.70 -3.55 -7.11
N TYR A 80 6.58 -2.57 -8.00
CA TYR A 80 6.18 -1.20 -7.65
C TYR A 80 4.70 -0.97 -7.89
N ARG A 81 3.88 -2.01 -7.99
CA ARG A 81 2.42 -1.84 -8.03
C ARG A 81 1.89 -1.46 -6.65
N THR A 82 0.66 -0.95 -6.62
CA THR A 82 -0.02 -0.62 -5.37
C THR A 82 -0.80 -1.81 -4.81
N GLY A 83 -0.69 -2.03 -3.51
CA GLY A 83 -1.47 -3.00 -2.76
C GLY A 83 -1.67 -2.53 -1.33
N ILE A 84 -2.83 -2.84 -0.77
CA ILE A 84 -3.14 -2.66 0.65
C ILE A 84 -3.25 -4.07 1.24
N TYR A 85 -2.48 -4.34 2.29
CA TYR A 85 -2.52 -5.62 2.99
C TYR A 85 -3.10 -5.39 4.39
N TYR A 86 -3.97 -6.29 4.82
CA TYR A 86 -4.72 -6.19 6.07
C TYR A 86 -4.47 -7.40 6.98
N ASN A 87 -4.60 -7.19 8.28
CA ASN A 87 -4.39 -8.22 9.30
C ASN A 87 -5.69 -8.93 9.71
N ASN A 88 -6.84 -8.29 9.50
CA ASN A 88 -8.14 -8.81 9.93
C ASN A 88 -9.27 -8.36 9.00
N GLU A 89 -10.46 -8.93 9.20
CA GLU A 89 -11.63 -8.70 8.37
C GLU A 89 -12.15 -7.25 8.44
N GLU A 90 -12.01 -6.59 9.59
CA GLU A 90 -12.42 -5.19 9.75
C GLU A 90 -11.56 -4.28 8.87
N GLU A 91 -10.24 -4.48 8.89
CA GLU A 91 -9.31 -3.77 8.00
C GLU A 91 -9.60 -4.06 6.52
N ARG A 92 -9.94 -5.30 6.15
CA ARG A 92 -10.35 -5.64 4.78
C ARG A 92 -11.55 -4.81 4.33
N VAL A 93 -12.60 -4.76 5.16
CA VAL A 93 -13.82 -4.01 4.86
C VAL A 93 -13.53 -2.51 4.73
N LEU A 94 -12.74 -1.95 5.65
CA LEU A 94 -12.33 -0.54 5.60
C LEU A 94 -11.49 -0.22 4.36
N ALA A 95 -10.57 -1.11 3.97
CA ALA A 95 -9.75 -0.94 2.78
C ALA A 95 -10.59 -0.96 1.49
N GLU A 96 -11.51 -1.93 1.37
CA GLU A 96 -12.45 -2.00 0.25
C GLU A 96 -13.38 -0.79 0.18
N GLU A 97 -13.89 -0.33 1.34
CA GLU A 97 -14.73 0.84 1.40
C GLU A 97 -13.95 2.11 1.02
N SER A 98 -12.73 2.29 1.51
CA SER A 98 -11.88 3.43 1.15
C SER A 98 -11.61 3.48 -0.36
N LYS A 99 -11.38 2.32 -1.00
CA LYS A 99 -11.23 2.20 -2.46
C LYS A 99 -12.51 2.60 -3.18
N LYS A 100 -13.67 2.12 -2.73
CA LYS A 100 -14.98 2.50 -3.30
C LYS A 100 -15.27 3.99 -3.14
N GLN A 101 -14.96 4.57 -1.99
CA GLN A 101 -15.08 6.00 -1.73
C GLN A 101 -14.18 6.80 -2.68
N LEU A 102 -12.92 6.38 -2.87
CA LEU A 102 -12.02 7.05 -3.81
C LEU A 102 -12.55 7.00 -5.25
N MET A 103 -13.09 5.86 -5.69
CA MET A 103 -13.75 5.73 -7.01
C MET A 103 -14.96 6.67 -7.14
N SER A 104 -15.75 6.85 -6.09
CA SER A 104 -16.97 7.68 -6.14
C SER A 104 -16.66 9.17 -6.28
N THR A 105 -15.49 9.63 -5.82
CA THR A 105 -15.04 11.03 -5.99
C THR A 105 -14.84 11.44 -7.45
N LYS A 106 -14.69 10.47 -8.37
CA LYS A 106 -14.35 10.70 -9.79
C LYS A 106 -13.08 11.54 -9.99
N ARG A 107 -12.18 11.56 -8.99
CA ARG A 107 -10.89 12.25 -9.07
C ARG A 107 -9.99 11.66 -10.16
N PHE A 108 -10.14 10.37 -10.45
CA PHE A 108 -9.35 9.65 -11.45
C PHE A 108 -10.23 9.28 -12.65
N ALA A 109 -9.70 9.54 -13.86
CA ALA A 109 -10.37 9.17 -15.11
C ALA A 109 -10.24 7.66 -15.43
N LYS A 110 -9.18 7.03 -14.91
CA LYS A 110 -8.91 5.59 -15.07
C LYS A 110 -9.43 4.80 -13.86
N PRO A 111 -9.73 3.50 -14.03
CA PRO A 111 -10.08 2.63 -12.91
C PRO A 111 -8.97 2.55 -11.86
N ILE A 112 -9.35 2.37 -10.60
CA ILE A 112 -8.41 2.10 -9.51
C ILE A 112 -8.04 0.62 -9.52
N VAL A 113 -6.75 0.34 -9.75
CA VAL A 113 -6.20 -1.01 -9.91
C VAL A 113 -5.53 -1.56 -8.66
N THR A 114 -5.35 -0.74 -7.61
CA THR A 114 -4.76 -1.15 -6.33
C THR A 114 -5.43 -2.40 -5.75
N GLY A 115 -4.63 -3.42 -5.44
CA GLY A 115 -5.11 -4.65 -4.78
C GLY A 115 -5.46 -4.40 -3.31
N ILE A 116 -6.47 -5.13 -2.81
CA ILE A 116 -6.81 -5.22 -1.39
C ILE A 116 -6.67 -6.69 -1.00
#